data_AF-Q5JDT6-F1
#
_entry.id   AF-Q5JDT6-F1
#
_cell.length_a   1.000
_cell.length_b   1.000
_cell.length_c   1.000
_cell.angle_alpha   90.00
_cell.angle_beta   90.00
_cell.angle_gamma   90.00
#
_symmetry.space_group_name_H-M   'P 1'
#
loop_
_entity.id
_entity.type
_entity.pdbx_description
1 polymer ?
#
loop_
_entity_poly.entity_id
_entity_poly.type
_entity_poly.pdbx_seq_one_letter_code
_entity_poly.pdbx_strand_id
1 'polypeptide(L)' 'MKTIAVDENTWKKIKLLKDKLDAKSYDEVLQRLIETWHLVELDKKVEKIIVEDDEADVLLRVIKERDKK' A
#
# COMPACT_ATOMS: atom_id res chain seq x y z
N MET A 1 5.77 -22.73 0.50
CA MET A 1 6.16 -21.73 1.52
C MET A 1 7.63 -21.39 1.35
N LYS A 2 7.99 -20.12 1.47
CA LYS A 2 9.37 -19.67 1.64
C LYS A 2 9.49 -19.07 3.04
N THR A 3 10.61 -19.30 3.72
CA THR A 3 10.81 -18.85 5.10
C THR A 3 11.62 -17.56 5.12
N ILE A 4 11.24 -16.64 6.00
CA ILE A 4 12.03 -15.45 6.33
C ILE A 4 12.54 -15.56 7.76
N ALA A 5 13.80 -15.17 7.98
CA ALA A 5 14.33 -15.01 9.32
C ALA A 5 14.07 -13.58 9.78
N VAL A 6 13.57 -13.43 11.00
CA VAL A 6 13.35 -12.13 11.65
C VAL A 6 13.93 -12.17 13.06
N ASP A 7 14.36 -11.03 13.57
CA ASP A 7 14.79 -10.91 14.95
C ASP A 7 13.61 -11.04 15.94
N GLU A 8 13.94 -11.28 17.22
CA GLU A 8 12.95 -11.50 18.28
C GLU A 8 12.04 -10.29 18.52
N ASN A 9 12.54 -9.08 18.31
CA ASN A 9 11.73 -7.86 18.49
C ASN A 9 10.70 -7.72 17.36
N THR A 10 11.13 -7.94 16.11
CA THR A 10 10.25 -7.99 14.94
C THR A 10 9.20 -9.08 15.09
N TRP A 11 9.59 -10.26 15.58
CA TRP A 11 8.68 -11.37 15.85
C TRP A 11 7.58 -11.01 16.86
N LYS A 12 7.94 -10.37 17.98
CA LYS A 12 6.97 -9.91 18.99
C LYS A 12 5.98 -8.89 18.41
N LYS A 13 6.44 -7.96 17.59
CA LYS A 13 5.58 -6.97 16.93
C LYS A 13 4.60 -7.62 15.97
N ILE A 14 5.05 -8.59 15.17
CA ILE A 14 4.20 -9.34 14.23
C ILE A 14 3.12 -10.14 14.98
N LYS A 15 3.47 -10.77 16.11
CA LYS A 15 2.48 -11.44 16.99
C LYS A 15 1.40 -10.50 17.48
N LEU A 16 1.80 -9.35 18.05
CA LEU A 16 0.85 -8.35 18.54
C LEU A 16 -0.05 -7.82 17.42
N LEU A 17 0.50 -7.63 16.21
CA LEU A 17 -0.29 -7.23 15.05
C LEU A 17 -1.29 -8.31 14.63
N LYS A 18 -0.90 -9.58 14.64
CA LYS A 18 -1.79 -10.70 14.34
C LYS A 18 -3.02 -10.69 15.25
N ASP A 19 -2.80 -10.51 16.55
CA ASP A 19 -3.87 -10.49 17.55
C ASP A 19 -4.77 -9.26 17.37
N LYS A 20 -4.19 -8.08 17.13
CA LYS A 20 -4.95 -6.84 16.91
C LYS A 20 -5.79 -6.86 15.63
N LEU A 21 -5.31 -7.53 14.58
CA LEU A 21 -5.96 -7.61 13.28
C LEU A 21 -6.92 -8.80 13.16
N ASP A 22 -7.00 -9.63 14.21
CA ASP A 22 -7.68 -10.93 14.23
C ASP A 22 -7.35 -11.78 12.99
N ALA A 23 -6.06 -11.80 12.63
CA ALA A 23 -5.59 -12.48 11.43
C ALA A 23 -5.41 -13.99 11.69
N LYS A 24 -5.81 -14.81 10.71
CA LYS A 24 -5.75 -16.28 10.79
C LYS A 24 -4.32 -16.81 10.70
N SER A 25 -3.44 -16.08 10.01
CA SER A 25 -2.03 -16.46 9.81
C SER A 25 -1.09 -15.27 9.82
N TYR A 26 0.20 -15.51 9.99
CA TYR A 26 1.21 -14.47 9.84
C TYR A 26 1.37 -14.00 8.39
N ASP A 27 1.13 -14.88 7.41
CA ASP A 27 1.11 -14.51 6.00
C ASP A 27 0.02 -13.48 5.71
N GLU A 28 -1.16 -13.66 6.32
CA GLU A 28 -2.25 -12.67 6.22
C GLU A 28 -1.88 -11.33 6.84
N VAL A 29 -1.16 -11.33 7.97
CA VAL A 29 -0.63 -10.08 8.56
C VAL A 29 0.32 -9.40 7.59
N LEU A 30 1.27 -10.15 7.01
CA LEU A 30 2.23 -9.61 6.05
C LEU A 30 1.54 -9.06 4.80
N GLN A 31 0.54 -9.78 4.28
CA GLN A 31 -0.23 -9.33 3.12
C GLN A 31 -0.95 -8.02 3.39
N ARG A 32 -1.66 -7.91 4.53
CA ARG A 32 -2.34 -6.66 4.92
C ARG A 32 -1.37 -5.50 5.12
N LEU A 33 -0.18 -5.76 5.67
CA LEU A 33 0.87 -4.74 5.82
C LEU A 33 1.38 -4.24 4.45
N ILE A 34 1.58 -5.15 3.49
CA ILE A 34 2.00 -4.81 2.13
C ILE A 34 0.92 -3.99 1.43
N GLU A 35 -0.34 -4.40 1.50
CA GLU A 35 -1.48 -3.67 0.94
C GLU A 35 -1.61 -2.27 1.55
N THR A 36 -1.51 -2.16 2.87
CA THR A 36 -1.55 -0.87 3.58
C THR A 36 -0.39 0.04 3.17
N TRP A 37 0.81 -0.51 3.01
CA TRP A 37 1.96 0.25 2.55
C TRP A 37 1.76 0.79 1.14
N HIS A 38 1.20 -0.01 0.21
CA HIS A 38 0.89 0.47 -1.14
C HIS A 38 -0.12 1.63 -1.12
N LEU A 39 -1.13 1.58 -0.26
CA LEU A 39 -2.10 2.67 -0.12
C LEU A 39 -1.43 3.94 0.40
N VAL A 40 -0.62 3.85 1.45
CA VAL A 40 0.10 5.00 2.01
C VAL A 40 1.09 5.61 1.00
N GLU A 41 1.78 4.77 0.22
CA GLU A 41 2.67 5.27 -0.84
C GLU A 41 1.91 5.88 -2.01
N LEU A 42 0.71 5.38 -2.32
CA LEU A 42 -0.17 6.00 -3.30
C LEU A 42 -0.61 7.37 -2.81
N ASP A 43 -1.10 7.48 -1.57
CA ASP A 43 -1.54 8.75 -0.96
C ASP A 43 -0.41 9.78 -0.98
N LYS A 44 0.81 9.42 -0.57
CA LYS A 44 1.98 10.32 -0.64
C LYS A 44 2.34 10.76 -2.05
N LYS A 45 2.11 9.92 -3.06
CA LYS A 45 2.36 10.28 -4.47
C LYS A 45 1.26 11.19 -4.99
N VAL A 46 0.01 10.95 -4.61
CA VAL A 46 -1.14 11.78 -4.97
C VAL A 46 -1.07 13.15 -4.27
N GLU A 47 -0.63 13.23 -3.01
CA GLU A 47 -0.37 14.50 -2.31
C GLU A 47 0.71 15.36 -3.01
N LYS A 48 1.62 14.74 -3.76
CA LYS A 48 2.58 15.48 -4.62
C LYS A 48 1.99 15.92 -5.96
N ILE A 49 0.83 15.38 -6.31
CA ILE A 49 0.03 15.72 -7.49
C ILE A 49 -1.17 16.55 -6.99
N ILE A 50 -0.92 17.53 -6.13
CA ILE A 50 -1.87 18.64 -5.98
C ILE A 50 -1.62 19.52 -7.21
N VAL A 51 -2.40 19.26 -8.24
CA VAL A 51 -2.49 20.07 -9.46
C VAL A 51 -3.71 20.95 -9.32
N GLU A 52 -3.60 22.21 -9.76
CA GLU A 52 -4.76 23.10 -9.85
C GLU A 52 -5.80 22.49 -10.82
N ASP A 53 -7.08 22.82 -10.63
CA ASP A 53 -8.20 22.17 -11.34
C ASP A 53 -8.05 22.22 -12.88
N ASP A 54 -7.38 23.25 -13.39
CA ASP A 54 -7.06 23.43 -14.81
C ASP A 54 -5.97 22.47 -15.32
N GLU A 55 -4.95 22.17 -14.52
CA GLU A 55 -3.93 21.17 -14.83
C GLU A 55 -4.47 19.73 -14.71
N ALA A 56 -5.39 19.49 -13.78
CA ALA A 56 -6.06 18.20 -13.60
C ALA A 56 -6.86 17.78 -14.85
N ASP A 57 -7.57 18.74 -15.46
CA ASP A 57 -8.37 18.51 -16.68
C ASP A 57 -7.50 18.09 -17.88
N VAL A 58 -6.30 18.64 -17.99
CA VAL A 58 -5.34 18.29 -19.05
C VAL A 58 -4.78 16.88 -18.80
N LEU A 59 -4.41 16.56 -17.56
CA LEU A 59 -3.90 15.23 -17.19
C LEU A 59 -4.94 14.13 -17.42
N LEU A 60 -6.20 14.37 -17.05
CA LEU A 60 -7.30 13.42 -17.26
C LEU A 60 -7.55 13.15 -18.76
N ARG A 61 -7.40 14.15 -19.63
CA ARG A 61 -7.50 13.96 -21.09
C ARG A 61 -6.38 13.06 -21.61
N VAL A 62 -5.14 13.29 -21.19
CA VAL A 62 -3.98 12.49 -21.60
C VAL A 62 -4.10 11.04 -21.15
N ILE A 63 -4.60 10.78 -19.94
CA ILE A 63 -4.83 9.42 -19.44
C ILE A 63 -5.91 8.70 -20.25
N LYS A 64 -7.05 9.38 -20.52
CA LYS A 64 -8.15 8.80 -21.32
C LYS A 64 -7.77 8.50 -22.77
N GLU A 65 -6.83 9.26 -23.34
CA GLU A 65 -6.31 8.99 -24.69
C GLU A 65 -5.34 7.80 -24.73
N ARG A 66 -4.63 7.54 -23.63
CA ARG A 66 -3.75 6.35 -23.48
C ARG A 66 -4.53 5.04 -23.37
N ASP A 67 -5.67 5.02 -22.68
CA ASP A 67 -6.53 3.84 -22.54
C ASP A 67 -7.28 3.44 -23.83
N LYS A 68 -7.25 4.29 -24.86
CA LYS A 68 -7.86 4.02 -26.18
C LYS A 68 -6.90 3.37 -27.18
N LYS A 69 -5.66 3.08 -26.80
CA LYS A 69 -4.66 2.36 -27.61
C LYS A 69 -4.43 0.95 -27.07
#